data_AF-A0A9N9IWI2-F1
#
_entry.id   AF-A0A9N9IWI2-F1
#
_cell.length_a   1.000
_cell.length_b   1.000
_cell.length_c   1.000
_cell.angle_alpha   90.00
_cell.angle_beta   90.00
_cell.angle_gamma   90.00
#
_symmetry.space_group_name_H-M   'P 1'
#
loop_
_entity.id
_entity.type
_entity.pdbx_description
1 polymer ?
#
loop_
_entity_poly.entity_id
_entity_poly.type
_entity_poly.pdbx_seq_one_letter_code
_entity_poly.pdbx_strand_id
1 'polypeptide(L)' 'MSENYIKREKIGEGTYGVVYRAQDQRTGRPVALKKMRLETFQNEGLPTTAIREISILKQMTHDNIV' A
#
# COMPACT_ATOMS: atom_id res chain seq x y z
N MET A 1 1.50 -6.18 13.46
CA MET A 1 0.86 -6.21 12.13
C MET A 1 -0.63 -6.28 12.41
N SER A 2 -1.42 -5.35 11.91
CA SER A 2 -2.86 -5.33 12.15
C SER A 2 -3.46 -6.67 11.72
N GLU A 3 -4.07 -7.39 12.67
CA GLU A 3 -4.71 -8.71 12.54
C GLU A 3 -5.93 -8.73 11.59
N ASN A 4 -6.04 -7.72 10.73
CA ASN A 4 -7.17 -7.50 9.84
C ASN A 4 -6.87 -7.91 8.39
N TYR A 5 -5.61 -8.25 8.05
CA TYR A 5 -5.25 -8.61 6.68
C TYR A 5 -4.39 -9.86 6.61
N ILE A 6 -4.83 -10.84 5.82
CA ILE A 6 -4.05 -12.05 5.51
C ILE A 6 -3.25 -11.76 4.24
N LYS A 7 -1.95 -11.52 4.40
CA LYS A 7 -1.02 -11.43 3.28
C LYS A 7 -0.90 -12.80 2.58
N ARG A 8 -0.98 -12.79 1.25
CA ARG A 8 -0.77 -13.96 0.38
C ARG A 8 0.56 -13.78 -0.37
N GLU A 9 0.58 -14.05 -1.66
CA GLU A 9 1.78 -13.91 -2.48
C GLU A 9 2.09 -12.47 -2.90
N LYS A 10 3.35 -12.27 -3.29
CA LYS A 10 3.85 -11.04 -3.89
C LYS A 10 3.35 -10.95 -5.33
N ILE A 11 2.77 -9.80 -5.69
CA ILE A 11 2.22 -9.55 -7.02
C ILE A 11 2.97 -8.43 -7.78
N GLY A 12 3.83 -7.67 -7.09
CA GLY A 12 4.62 -6.64 -7.74
C GLY A 12 5.76 -6.13 -6.87
N GLU A 13 6.78 -5.56 -7.51
CA GLU A 13 7.90 -4.89 -6.87
C GLU A 13 8.28 -3.65 -7.66
N GLY A 14 8.55 -2.56 -6.96
CA GLY A 14 9.13 -1.37 -7.54
C GLY A 14 10.17 -0.76 -6.60
N THR A 15 10.75 0.35 -7.02
CA THR A 15 11.81 1.07 -6.31
C THR A 15 11.45 1.36 -4.84
N TYR A 16 10.17 1.66 -4.58
CA TYR A 16 9.72 2.13 -3.26
C TYR A 16 9.07 1.06 -2.38
N GLY A 17 8.89 -0.17 -2.88
CA GLY A 17 8.16 -1.17 -2.12
C GLY A 17 7.76 -2.43 -2.88
N VAL A 18 7.10 -3.31 -2.15
CA VAL A 18 6.58 -4.59 -2.65
C VAL A 18 5.07 -4.62 -2.47
N VAL A 19 4.34 -4.98 -3.51
CA VAL A 19 2.89 -5.16 -3.49
C VAL A 19 2.56 -6.63 -3.32
N TYR A 20 1.68 -6.92 -2.36
CA TYR A 20 1.19 -8.27 -2.07
C TYR A 20 -0.30 -8.34 -2.34
N ARG A 21 -0.78 -9.47 -2.87
CA ARG A 21 -2.19 -9.82 -2.76
C ARG A 21 -2.47 -10.13 -1.29
N ALA A 22 -3.60 -9.67 -0.79
CA ALA A 22 -4.06 -9.96 0.56
C ALA A 22 -5.57 -10.06 0.60
N GLN A 23 -6.10 -10.48 1.74
CA GLN A 23 -7.53 -10.51 2.02
C GLN A 23 -7.80 -9.73 3.28
N ASP A 24 -8.74 -8.77 3.22
CA ASP A 24 -9.29 -8.13 4.40
C ASP A 24 -10.13 -9.15 5.17
N GLN A 25 -9.75 -9.44 6.41
CA GLN A 25 -10.39 -10.44 7.27
C GLN A 25 -11.76 -10.00 7.75
N ARG A 26 -12.03 -8.68 7.79
CA ARG A 26 -13.32 -8.14 8.22
C ARG A 26 -14.35 -8.17 7.11
N THR A 27 -13.94 -7.87 5.87
CA THR A 27 -14.87 -7.79 4.73
C THR A 27 -14.80 -9.00 3.80
N GLY A 28 -13.78 -9.85 3.95
CA GLY A 28 -13.50 -10.97 3.05
C GLY A 28 -12.96 -10.57 1.69
N ARG A 29 -12.85 -9.26 1.39
CA ARG A 29 -12.51 -8.76 0.05
C ARG A 29 -11.02 -8.93 -0.27
N PRO A 30 -10.67 -9.31 -1.51
CA PRO A 30 -9.28 -9.27 -1.96
C PRO A 30 -8.81 -7.81 -2.06
N VAL A 31 -7.60 -7.55 -1.57
CA VAL A 31 -6.97 -6.22 -1.56
C VAL A 31 -5.49 -6.32 -1.97
N ALA A 32 -4.93 -5.20 -2.44
CA ALA A 32 -3.50 -5.07 -2.67
C ALA A 32 -2.83 -4.32 -1.51
N LEU A 33 -1.79 -4.90 -0.91
CA LEU A 33 -1.00 -4.28 0.16
C LEU A 33 0.36 -3.84 -0.36
N LYS A 34 0.55 -2.53 -0.53
CA LYS A 34 1.85 -1.91 -0.85
C LYS A 34 2.67 -1.73 0.43
N LYS A 35 3.66 -2.60 0.64
CA LYS A 35 4.63 -2.49 1.75
C LYS A 35 5.79 -1.60 1.31
N MET A 36 5.89 -0.42 1.93
CA MET A 36 6.98 0.53 1.68
C MET A 36 8.31 0.04 2.26
N ARG A 37 9.42 0.28 1.56
CA ARG A 37 10.79 0.06 2.06
C ARG A 37 11.26 1.29 2.82
N LEU A 38 10.96 1.36 4.11
CA LEU A 38 11.31 2.51 4.96
C LEU A 38 12.81 2.62 5.23
N GLU A 39 13.55 1.51 5.08
CA GLU A 39 15.01 1.45 5.15
C GLU A 39 15.73 2.29 4.09
N THR A 40 15.02 2.73 3.03
CA THR A 40 15.55 3.73 2.08
C THR A 40 15.52 5.15 2.64
N PHE A 41 14.74 5.40 3.71
CA PHE A 41 14.42 6.73 4.23
C PHE A 41 14.75 6.89 5.72
N GLN A 42 15.76 6.15 6.21
CA GLN A 42 16.02 5.87 7.63
C GLN A 42 16.05 7.07 8.59
N ASN A 43 16.15 8.32 8.10
CA ASN A 43 16.18 9.53 8.92
C ASN A 43 15.12 10.60 8.55
N GLU A 44 14.34 10.41 7.49
CA GLU A 44 13.41 11.44 6.97
C GLU A 44 11.92 11.11 7.19
N GLY A 45 11.62 9.93 7.76
CA GLY A 45 10.26 9.47 7.92
C GLY A 45 9.63 9.05 6.58
N LEU A 46 8.33 9.29 6.40
CA LEU A 46 7.67 9.02 5.13
C LEU A 46 8.06 10.08 4.09
N PRO A 47 8.49 9.68 2.87
CA PRO A 47 8.79 10.65 1.81
C PRO A 47 7.59 11.56 1.53
N THR A 48 7.85 12.85 1.33
CA THR A 48 6.81 13.81 0.95
C THR A 48 6.07 13.41 -0.32
N THR A 49 6.76 12.72 -1.24
CA THR A 49 6.16 12.12 -2.44
C THR A 49 5.13 11.05 -2.10
N ALA A 50 5.40 10.18 -1.12
CA ALA A 50 4.46 9.16 -0.67
C ALA A 50 3.24 9.78 0.04
N ILE A 51 3.46 10.83 0.84
CA ILE A 51 2.36 11.59 1.47
C ILE A 51 1.46 12.23 0.41
N ARG A 52 2.05 12.86 -0.61
CA ARG A 52 1.31 13.46 -1.72
C ARG A 52 0.51 12.41 -2.51
N GLU A 53 1.11 11.26 -2.82
CA GLU A 53 0.43 10.15 -3.50
C GLU A 53 -0.81 9.70 -2.72
N ILE A 54 -0.67 9.47 -1.41
CA ILE A 54 -1.79 9.07 -0.54
C ILE A 54 -2.88 10.14 -0.51
N SER A 55 -2.52 11.41 -0.34
CA SER A 55 -3.48 12.51 -0.25
C SER A 55 -4.29 12.67 -1.54
N ILE A 56 -3.62 12.59 -2.70
CA ILE A 56 -4.27 12.68 -4.00
C ILE A 56 -5.20 11.49 -4.21
N LEU A 57 -4.71 10.26 -4.03
CA LEU A 57 -5.53 9.06 -4.24
C LEU A 57 -6.76 9.02 -3.32
N LYS A 58 -6.64 9.47 -2.06
CA LYS A 58 -7.78 9.56 -1.13
C LYS A 58 -8.87 10.55 -1.54
N GLN A 59 -8.53 11.53 -2.37
CA GLN A 59 -9.49 12.54 -2.87
C GLN A 59 -10.10 12.13 -4.21
N MET A 60 -9.61 11.06 -4.84
CA MET A 60 -10.07 10.61 -6.15
C MET A 60 -11.13 9.52 -6.01
N THR A 61 -12.30 9.76 -6.60
CA THR A 61 -13.36 8.77 -6.74
C THR A 61 -13.81 8.77 -8.19
N HIS A 62 -13.31 7.81 -8.98
CA HIS A 62 -13.62 7.70 -10.40
C HIS A 62 -13.40 6.26 -10.87
N ASP A 63 -14.28 5.73 -11.72
CA ASP A 63 -14.30 4.30 -12.09
C ASP A 63 -13.00 3.80 -12.74
N ASN A 64 -12.26 4.69 -13.39
CA ASN A 64 -10.99 4.39 -14.06
C ASN A 64 -9.74 4.76 -13.24
N ILE A 65 -9.89 5.08 -11.96
CA ILE A 65 -8.79 5.49 -11.07
C ILE A 65 -8.79 4.58 -9.85
N VAL A 66 -7.63 3.99 -9.59
CA VAL A 66 -7.41 2.97 -8.56
C VAL A 66 -7.23 3.59 -7.18
#